data_AF-A0AAJ2Q0Y2-F1
#
_entry.id   AF-A0AAJ2Q0Y2-F1
#
_cell.length_a   1.000
_cell.length_b   1.000
_cell.length_c   1.000
_cell.angle_alpha   90.00
_cell.angle_beta   90.00
_cell.angle_gamma   90.00
#
_symmetry.space_group_name_H-M   'P 1'
#
loop_
_entity.id
_entity.type
_entity.pdbx_description
1 polymer ?
#
loop_
_entity_poly.entity_id
_entity_poly.type
_entity_poly.pdbx_seq_one_letter_code
_entity_poly.pdbx_strand_id
1 'polypeptide(L)'
;PPPAPPAVHQWNELRYGVLGDGTEPEMRLAESSWVWQRYGVSIAGKRYGNGVTVHGRSSVTIDLNRRCGSYDALVGVDDLTHGLGKVFFSVYGDGVRLWRSGPVRGGDPAVPVQVDLSGRETVRLVVEPHSHYELPVLADWAESRFSCG
;
A
#
# COMPACT_ATOMS: atom_id res chain seq x y z
N PRO A 1 -13.70 22.36 22.95
CA PRO A 1 -14.14 21.57 21.77
C PRO A 1 -13.36 20.25 21.69
N PRO A 2 -14.01 19.10 21.42
CA PRO A 2 -13.27 17.87 21.12
C PRO A 2 -12.47 18.05 19.82
N PRO A 3 -11.31 17.39 19.67
CA PRO A 3 -10.53 17.44 18.43
C PRO A 3 -11.35 16.85 17.27
N ALA A 4 -11.17 17.40 16.07
CA ALA A 4 -11.83 16.90 14.88
C ALA A 4 -11.41 15.44 14.61
N PRO A 5 -12.30 14.59 14.04
CA PRO A 5 -11.93 13.24 13.63
C PRO A 5 -10.76 13.27 12.64
N PRO A 6 -9.88 12.25 12.64
CA PRO A 6 -8.83 12.14 11.63
C PRO A 6 -9.41 12.11 10.22
N ALA A 7 -8.78 12.86 9.30
CA ALA A 7 -9.06 12.78 7.88
C ALA A 7 -8.49 11.46 7.31
N VAL A 8 -9.25 10.82 6.41
CA VAL A 8 -8.84 9.57 5.75
C VAL A 8 -8.38 9.89 4.34
N HIS A 9 -7.16 9.50 3.99
CA HIS A 9 -6.59 9.66 2.66
C HIS A 9 -6.38 8.27 2.02
N GLN A 10 -7.04 8.00 0.90
CA GLN A 10 -6.93 6.70 0.21
C GLN A 10 -5.76 6.69 -0.77
N TRP A 11 -5.00 5.60 -0.81
CA TRP A 11 -3.80 5.52 -1.66
C TRP A 11 -4.12 5.69 -3.16
N ASN A 12 -5.23 5.12 -3.62
CA ASN A 12 -5.70 5.26 -5.00
C ASN A 12 -6.12 6.69 -5.40
N GLU A 13 -6.19 7.62 -4.46
CA GLU A 13 -6.54 9.02 -4.70
C GLU A 13 -5.35 9.98 -4.48
N LEU A 14 -4.22 9.49 -3.95
CA LEU A 14 -3.06 10.34 -3.69
C LEU A 14 -2.46 10.88 -4.99
N ARG A 15 -1.96 12.11 -4.91
CA ARG A 15 -1.23 12.74 -6.00
C ARG A 15 0.22 12.29 -5.99
N TYR A 16 0.88 12.44 -7.13
CA TYR A 16 2.34 12.37 -7.19
C TYR A 16 2.94 13.72 -6.81
N GLY A 17 3.94 13.73 -5.92
CA GLY A 17 4.57 14.92 -5.32
C GLY A 17 5.39 15.83 -6.27
N VAL A 18 5.12 15.77 -7.58
CA VAL A 18 5.62 16.76 -8.56
C VAL A 18 4.60 17.89 -8.75
N LEU A 19 3.32 17.64 -8.45
CA LEU A 19 2.18 18.55 -8.67
C LEU A 19 1.42 18.86 -7.37
N GLY A 20 1.97 18.46 -6.23
CA GLY A 20 1.36 18.57 -4.91
C GLY A 20 1.66 19.91 -4.23
N ASP A 21 0.85 20.26 -3.23
CA ASP A 21 1.09 21.43 -2.37
C ASP A 21 1.86 21.08 -1.09
N GLY A 22 2.15 19.79 -0.86
CA GLY A 22 2.90 19.32 0.29
C GLY A 22 2.15 19.41 1.61
N THR A 23 0.80 19.38 1.58
CA THR A 23 -0.04 19.47 2.79
C THR A 23 -0.78 18.18 3.13
N GLU A 24 -0.92 17.28 2.15
CA GLU A 24 -1.56 15.97 2.29
C GLU A 24 -0.60 14.85 1.88
N PRO A 25 -0.91 13.58 2.21
CA PRO A 25 -0.08 12.47 1.78
C PRO A 25 0.11 12.42 0.26
N GLU A 26 1.35 12.27 -0.20
CA GLU A 26 1.71 12.31 -1.62
C GLU A 26 2.70 11.20 -1.97
N MET A 27 2.51 10.58 -3.14
CA MET A 27 3.44 9.56 -3.64
C MET A 27 4.66 10.22 -4.28
N ARG A 28 5.87 9.79 -3.90
CA ARG A 28 7.10 10.21 -4.59
C ARG A 28 7.14 9.64 -6.00
N LEU A 29 7.40 10.47 -7.01
CA LEU A 29 7.53 9.98 -8.38
C LEU A 29 8.87 9.25 -8.63
N ALA A 30 10.00 9.85 -8.25
CA ALA A 30 11.33 9.33 -8.58
C ALA A 30 11.75 8.10 -7.74
N GLU A 31 11.19 7.95 -6.54
CA GLU A 31 11.52 6.89 -5.59
C GLU A 31 10.48 5.75 -5.53
N SER A 32 9.49 5.80 -6.43
CA SER A 32 8.43 4.80 -6.48
C SER A 32 8.49 3.99 -7.77
N SER A 33 8.23 2.69 -7.64
CA SER A 33 7.95 1.82 -8.77
C SER A 33 6.58 2.13 -9.39
N TRP A 34 6.27 1.47 -10.50
CA TRP A 34 4.96 1.55 -11.15
C TRP A 34 3.80 1.26 -10.18
N VAL A 35 2.74 2.05 -10.33
CA VAL A 35 1.52 2.05 -9.52
C VAL A 35 0.33 2.18 -10.46
N TRP A 36 -0.68 1.33 -10.27
CA TRP A 36 -1.98 1.48 -10.90
C TRP A 36 -3.03 1.82 -9.84
N GLN A 37 -3.37 3.10 -9.77
CA GLN A 37 -4.49 3.59 -8.99
C GLN A 37 -5.80 3.14 -9.66
N ARG A 38 -6.60 2.31 -8.97
CA ARG A 38 -7.85 1.79 -9.55
C ARG A 38 -8.94 1.54 -8.52
N TYR A 39 -10.16 1.48 -9.02
CA TYR A 39 -11.33 1.04 -8.27
C TYR A 39 -11.64 -0.40 -8.64
N GLY A 40 -12.08 -1.23 -7.69
CA GLY A 40 -12.39 -2.63 -7.98
C GLY A 40 -11.15 -3.53 -8.10
N VAL A 41 -10.29 -3.54 -7.09
CA VAL A 41 -9.25 -4.58 -6.95
C VAL A 41 -9.87 -5.89 -6.45
N SER A 42 -9.23 -7.03 -6.68
CA SER A 42 -9.80 -8.34 -6.30
C SER A 42 -8.72 -9.29 -5.82
N ILE A 43 -8.96 -9.88 -4.65
CA ILE A 43 -8.04 -10.83 -3.99
C ILE A 43 -8.85 -12.05 -3.58
N ALA A 44 -8.45 -13.24 -4.05
CA ALA A 44 -9.09 -14.52 -3.76
C ALA A 44 -10.60 -14.52 -4.09
N GLY A 45 -10.97 -13.91 -5.21
CA GLY A 45 -12.36 -13.79 -5.67
C GLY A 45 -13.20 -12.76 -4.91
N LYS A 46 -12.65 -12.06 -3.92
CA LYS A 46 -13.33 -10.97 -3.21
C LYS A 46 -12.93 -9.63 -3.80
N ARG A 47 -13.94 -8.87 -4.25
CA ARG A 47 -13.78 -7.51 -4.79
C ARG A 47 -13.78 -6.46 -3.68
N TYR A 48 -12.91 -5.47 -3.82
CA TYR A 48 -12.80 -4.31 -2.95
C TYR A 48 -13.03 -3.01 -3.73
N GLY A 49 -13.69 -2.03 -3.11
CA GLY A 49 -14.11 -0.80 -3.78
C GLY A 49 -12.94 0.05 -4.28
N ASN A 50 -11.90 0.18 -3.47
CA ASN A 50 -10.71 0.99 -3.74
C ASN A 50 -9.43 0.21 -3.43
N GLY A 51 -8.34 0.57 -4.11
CA GLY A 51 -7.02 -0.02 -3.89
C GLY A 51 -6.00 0.37 -4.95
N VAL A 52 -4.79 -0.11 -4.77
CA VAL A 52 -3.70 0.08 -5.72
C VAL A 52 -3.13 -1.27 -6.12
N THR A 53 -2.95 -1.48 -7.42
CA THR A 53 -2.22 -2.63 -7.96
C THR A 53 -0.78 -2.22 -8.26
N VAL A 54 0.18 -3.06 -7.88
CA VAL A 54 1.61 -2.93 -8.19
C VAL A 54 2.16 -4.23 -8.76
N HIS A 55 3.40 -4.21 -9.23
CA HIS A 55 4.11 -5.44 -9.56
C HIS A 55 4.55 -6.20 -8.30
N GLY A 56 4.70 -7.53 -8.41
CA GLY A 56 5.19 -8.40 -7.33
C GLY A 56 6.60 -8.08 -6.82
N ARG A 57 7.35 -7.25 -7.55
CA ARG A 57 8.50 -6.50 -7.04
C ARG A 57 8.16 -5.02 -7.13
N SER A 58 7.94 -4.39 -5.98
CA SER A 58 7.50 -3.00 -5.91
C SER A 58 8.03 -2.33 -4.64
N SER A 59 8.30 -1.03 -4.75
CA SER A 59 8.60 -0.15 -3.62
C SER A 59 8.03 1.22 -3.95
N VAL A 60 7.08 1.69 -3.14
CA VAL A 60 6.42 2.99 -3.32
C VAL A 60 6.56 3.78 -2.04
N THR A 61 7.10 5.00 -2.14
CA THR A 61 7.28 5.89 -1.00
C THR A 61 6.22 6.97 -1.03
N ILE A 62 5.59 7.20 0.11
CA ILE A 62 4.57 8.22 0.36
C ILE A 62 5.12 9.16 1.42
N ASP A 63 5.19 10.44 1.08
CA ASP A 63 5.42 11.51 2.04
C ASP A 63 4.11 11.79 2.76
N LEU A 64 4.11 11.75 4.09
CA LEU A 64 2.88 11.95 4.87
C LEU A 64 2.48 13.43 4.88
N ASN A 65 3.44 14.35 4.88
CA ASN A 65 3.26 15.81 4.85
C ASN A 65 2.42 16.40 6.00
N ARG A 66 1.94 15.57 6.92
CA ARG A 66 1.16 15.92 8.09
C ARG A 66 1.24 14.78 9.11
N ARG A 67 0.72 15.02 10.32
CA ARG A 67 0.62 13.97 11.33
C ARG A 67 -0.40 12.93 10.92
N CYS A 68 0.04 11.68 10.84
CA CYS A 68 -0.82 10.52 10.64
C CYS A 68 -0.66 9.55 11.81
N GLY A 69 -1.79 9.00 12.27
CA GLY A 69 -1.82 8.06 13.39
C GLY A 69 -1.78 6.61 12.93
N SER A 70 -2.38 6.28 11.78
CA SER A 70 -2.40 4.90 11.28
C SER A 70 -2.32 4.80 9.77
N TYR A 71 -1.83 3.64 9.33
CA TYR A 71 -2.04 3.12 7.99
C TYR A 71 -2.69 1.74 8.06
N ASP A 72 -3.72 1.56 7.24
CA ASP A 72 -4.58 0.38 7.22
C ASP A 72 -4.79 -0.09 5.77
N ALA A 73 -4.70 -1.40 5.53
CA ALA A 73 -4.92 -2.00 4.21
C ALA A 73 -5.26 -3.50 4.29
N LEU A 74 -5.64 -4.07 3.15
CA LEU A 74 -5.75 -5.50 2.90
C LEU A 74 -4.85 -5.85 1.72
N VAL A 75 -3.86 -6.72 1.95
CA VAL A 75 -2.87 -7.07 0.91
C VAL A 75 -3.04 -8.48 0.38
N GLY A 76 -2.78 -8.66 -0.90
CA GLY A 76 -2.85 -9.97 -1.53
C GLY A 76 -2.36 -9.97 -2.97
N VAL A 77 -2.21 -11.16 -3.53
CA VAL A 77 -1.95 -11.32 -4.96
C VAL A 77 -3.27 -11.02 -5.70
N ASP A 78 -3.20 -10.14 -6.72
CA ASP A 78 -4.37 -9.76 -7.53
C ASP A 78 -4.87 -10.98 -8.33
N ASP A 79 -6.17 -11.18 -8.39
CA ASP A 79 -6.82 -12.23 -9.17
C ASP A 79 -6.53 -12.16 -10.68
N LEU A 80 -6.09 -11.01 -11.21
CA LEU A 80 -5.51 -10.87 -12.56
C LEU A 80 -4.29 -11.76 -12.79
N THR A 81 -3.66 -12.24 -11.71
CA THR A 81 -2.54 -13.19 -11.75
C THR A 81 -3.01 -14.64 -11.87
N HIS A 82 -4.33 -14.90 -11.90
CA HIS A 82 -4.91 -16.24 -12.08
C HIS A 82 -4.41 -17.28 -11.05
N GLY A 83 -4.21 -16.86 -9.80
CA GLY A 83 -3.78 -17.74 -8.71
C GLY A 83 -2.28 -18.10 -8.72
N LEU A 84 -1.47 -17.47 -9.57
CA LEU A 84 -0.03 -17.70 -9.62
C LEU A 84 0.75 -16.76 -8.70
N GLY A 85 1.98 -17.15 -8.38
CA GLY A 85 2.93 -16.32 -7.66
C GLY A 85 2.85 -16.42 -6.14
N LYS A 86 3.89 -15.91 -5.50
CA LYS A 86 4.02 -15.84 -4.05
C LYS A 86 4.88 -14.66 -3.66
N VAL A 87 4.35 -13.77 -2.85
CA VAL A 87 5.02 -12.52 -2.50
C VAL A 87 5.06 -12.33 -0.98
N PHE A 88 5.90 -11.39 -0.55
CA PHE A 88 5.89 -10.82 0.79
C PHE A 88 5.53 -9.35 0.69
N PHE A 89 4.73 -8.88 1.63
CA PHE A 89 4.40 -7.48 1.80
C PHE A 89 5.13 -6.91 3.01
N SER A 90 5.51 -5.64 2.95
CA SER A 90 6.11 -4.94 4.09
C SER A 90 5.75 -3.47 4.08
N VAL A 91 5.62 -2.90 5.27
CA VAL A 91 5.44 -1.47 5.48
C VAL A 91 6.62 -0.95 6.30
N TYR A 92 7.24 0.11 5.82
CA TYR A 92 8.32 0.82 6.50
C TYR A 92 7.89 2.24 6.83
N GLY A 93 8.25 2.74 8.01
CA GLY A 93 8.14 4.14 8.40
C GLY A 93 9.54 4.70 8.61
N ASP A 94 9.90 5.77 7.89
CA ASP A 94 11.23 6.41 7.95
C ASP A 94 12.39 5.40 7.81
N GLY A 95 12.24 4.44 6.90
CA GLY A 95 13.22 3.39 6.65
C GLY A 95 13.19 2.21 7.65
N VAL A 96 12.47 2.31 8.77
CA VAL A 96 12.31 1.22 9.74
C VAL A 96 11.11 0.36 9.39
N ARG A 97 11.29 -0.97 9.34
CA ARG A 97 10.18 -1.90 9.05
C ARG A 97 9.23 -1.97 10.23
N LEU A 98 7.99 -1.54 10.01
CA LEU A 98 6.92 -1.56 11.02
C LEU A 98 6.10 -2.85 10.96
N TRP A 99 5.96 -3.41 9.75
CA TRP A 99 5.16 -4.61 9.52
C TRP A 99 5.69 -5.44 8.35
N ARG A 100 5.48 -6.76 8.42
CA ARG A 100 5.80 -7.70 7.36
C ARG A 100 4.82 -8.88 7.37
N SER A 101 4.36 -9.30 6.20
CA SER A 101 3.54 -10.50 6.05
C SER A 101 4.38 -11.79 6.13
N GLY A 102 3.72 -12.92 6.38
CA GLY A 102 4.20 -14.21 5.89
C GLY A 102 4.16 -14.28 4.35
N PRO A 103 4.55 -15.42 3.74
CA PRO A 103 4.39 -15.59 2.30
C PRO A 103 2.90 -15.62 1.94
N VAL A 104 2.50 -14.83 0.93
CA VAL A 104 1.12 -14.75 0.42
C VAL A 104 1.11 -15.29 -1.01
N ARG A 105 0.32 -16.34 -1.27
CA ARG A 105 0.21 -16.97 -2.59
C ARG A 105 -1.00 -16.44 -3.35
N GLY A 106 -0.97 -16.60 -4.68
CA GLY A 106 -2.17 -16.45 -5.50
C GLY A 106 -3.30 -17.35 -4.98
N GLY A 107 -4.47 -16.75 -4.77
CA GLY A 107 -5.65 -17.43 -4.21
C GLY A 107 -5.75 -17.46 -2.68
N ASP A 108 -4.71 -17.04 -1.95
CA ASP A 108 -4.81 -16.88 -0.49
C ASP A 108 -5.71 -15.68 -0.14
N PRO A 109 -6.50 -15.74 0.95
CA PRO A 109 -7.27 -14.61 1.43
C PRO A 109 -6.40 -13.38 1.71
N ALA A 110 -6.98 -12.19 1.54
CA ALA A 110 -6.28 -10.94 1.82
C ALA A 110 -5.82 -10.86 3.29
N VAL A 111 -4.59 -10.37 3.49
CA VAL A 111 -3.96 -10.23 4.80
C VAL A 111 -4.14 -8.80 5.32
N PRO A 112 -4.65 -8.60 6.54
CA PRO A 112 -4.81 -7.26 7.10
C PRO A 112 -3.47 -6.64 7.49
N VAL A 113 -3.34 -5.36 7.16
CA VAL A 113 -2.24 -4.48 7.57
C VAL A 113 -2.80 -3.42 8.49
N GLN A 114 -2.16 -3.23 9.63
CA GLN A 114 -2.42 -2.11 10.53
C GLN A 114 -1.12 -1.70 11.20
N VAL A 115 -0.72 -0.45 10.99
CA VAL A 115 0.53 0.10 11.54
C VAL A 115 0.31 1.47 12.15
N ASP A 116 1.01 1.74 13.25
CA ASP A 116 1.09 3.07 13.86
C ASP A 116 2.08 3.95 13.08
N LEU A 117 1.63 5.15 12.71
CA LEU A 117 2.41 6.14 11.98
C LEU A 117 2.80 7.36 12.83
N SER A 118 2.56 7.30 14.15
CA SER A 118 2.86 8.38 15.07
C SER A 118 4.35 8.78 14.99
N GLY A 119 4.58 10.06 14.66
CA GLY A 119 5.91 10.64 14.53
C GLY A 119 6.67 10.22 13.27
N ARG A 120 6.01 9.56 12.30
CA ARG A 120 6.61 9.22 11.00
C ARG A 120 6.43 10.36 10.01
N GLU A 121 7.39 10.50 9.12
CA GLU A 121 7.35 11.48 8.02
C GLU A 121 7.06 10.79 6.69
N THR A 122 7.55 9.56 6.53
CA THR A 122 7.43 8.79 5.29
C THR A 122 6.93 7.38 5.55
N VAL A 123 6.17 6.85 4.59
CA VAL A 123 5.78 5.43 4.55
C VAL A 123 6.24 4.83 3.24
N ARG A 124 6.87 3.66 3.30
CA ARG A 124 7.26 2.90 2.12
C ARG A 124 6.56 1.55 2.10
N LEU A 125 5.77 1.33 1.06
CA LEU A 125 4.97 0.14 0.82
C LEU A 125 5.72 -0.75 -0.17
N VAL A 126 6.00 -1.98 0.24
CA VAL A 126 6.94 -2.85 -0.48
C VAL A 126 6.31 -4.21 -0.74
N VAL A 127 6.52 -4.71 -1.95
CA VAL A 127 6.23 -6.09 -2.34
C VAL A 127 7.52 -6.73 -2.84
N GLU A 128 7.85 -7.90 -2.29
CA GLU A 128 9.01 -8.69 -2.70
C GLU A 128 8.55 -10.06 -3.19
N PRO A 129 9.03 -10.53 -4.36
CA PRO A 129 8.75 -11.89 -4.80
C PRO A 129 9.48 -12.88 -3.89
N HIS A 130 8.95 -14.09 -3.77
CA HIS A 130 9.60 -15.10 -2.95
C HIS A 130 10.92 -15.60 -3.56
N SER A 131 11.05 -15.56 -4.88
CA SER A 131 12.32 -15.83 -5.54
C SER A 131 12.56 -14.91 -6.74
N HIS A 132 13.82 -14.77 -7.14
CA HIS A 132 14.19 -13.95 -8.31
C HIS A 132 13.64 -14.50 -9.64
N TYR A 133 13.26 -15.78 -9.69
CA TYR A 133 12.81 -16.46 -10.90
C TYR A 133 11.28 -16.63 -10.97
N GLU A 134 10.54 -16.03 -10.05
CA GLU A 134 9.09 -16.07 -10.10
C GLU A 134 8.56 -15.28 -11.31
N LEU A 135 7.42 -15.76 -11.82
CA LEU A 135 6.70 -15.10 -12.89
C LEU A 135 6.30 -13.68 -12.46
N PRO A 136 6.22 -12.72 -13.41
CA PRO A 136 5.63 -11.42 -13.14
C PRO A 136 4.22 -11.61 -12.58
N VAL A 137 4.00 -11.09 -11.38
CA VAL A 137 2.72 -11.16 -10.68
C VAL A 137 2.25 -9.75 -10.36
N LEU A 138 0.94 -9.60 -10.19
CA LEU A 138 0.33 -8.37 -9.69
C LEU A 138 -0.05 -8.54 -8.22
N ALA A 139 0.13 -7.49 -7.45
CA ALA A 139 -0.14 -7.47 -6.03
C ALA A 139 -1.00 -6.25 -5.70
N ASP A 140 -2.04 -6.46 -4.92
CA ASP A 140 -3.00 -5.45 -4.54
C ASP A 140 -2.79 -5.00 -3.09
N TRP A 141 -2.95 -3.70 -2.89
CA TRP A 141 -3.18 -3.06 -1.60
C TRP A 141 -4.60 -2.50 -1.61
N ALA A 142 -5.56 -3.33 -1.23
CA ALA A 142 -6.99 -3.01 -1.15
C ALA A 142 -7.31 -2.22 0.12
N GLU A 143 -8.32 -1.35 0.06
CA GLU A 143 -8.77 -0.52 1.20
C GLU A 143 -7.65 0.30 1.87
N SER A 144 -6.59 0.58 1.09
CA SER A 144 -5.35 1.18 1.54
C SER A 144 -5.51 2.66 1.88
N ARG A 145 -5.39 3.02 3.15
CA ARG A 145 -5.70 4.35 3.66
C ARG A 145 -4.80 4.82 4.80
N PHE A 146 -4.63 6.13 4.89
CA PHE A 146 -3.91 6.84 5.96
C PHE A 146 -4.91 7.65 6.79
N SER A 147 -4.80 7.60 8.11
CA SER A 147 -5.63 8.40 9.03
C SER A 147 -4.80 9.53 9.63
N CYS A 148 -5.13 10.78 9.34
CA CYS A 148 -4.29 11.95 9.65
C CYS A 148 -5.04 13.09 10.37
N GLY A 149 -4.40 13.74 11.35
CA GLY A 149 -5.04 14.72 12.27
C GLY A 149 -4.08 15.52 13.14
#